data_AF-A0A8T3TB69-F1
#
_entry.id   AF-A0A8T3TB69-F1
#
_cell.length_a   1.000
_cell.length_b   1.000
_cell.length_c   1.000
_cell.angle_alpha   90.00
_cell.angle_beta   90.00
_cell.angle_gamma   90.00
#
_symmetry.space_group_name_H-M   'P 1'
#
loop_
_entity.id
_entity.type
_entity.pdbx_description
1 polymer ?
#
loop_
_entity_poly.entity_id
_entity_poly.type
_entity_poly.pdbx_seq_one_letter_code
_entity_poly.pdbx_strand_id
1 'polypeptide(L)'
;MPDDRPSRTVFPLRFESERTRELLRLVAQRQGTSMNRLAEELIARELEVLALGLELSLSRTVELLRSYRGDLRAEAWSEFAEAESLPEPVQGRRTHPDADHYGVGRAFAVEA
;
A
#
# COMPACT_ATOMS: atom_id res chain seq x y z
N MET A 1 -3.85 44.65 5.56
CA MET A 1 -4.06 43.18 5.59
C MET A 1 -4.64 42.83 6.94
N PRO A 2 -5.78 42.13 7.02
CA PRO A 2 -6.23 41.56 8.29
C PRO A 2 -5.33 40.37 8.65
N ASP A 3 -4.89 40.33 9.91
CA ASP A 3 -4.08 39.28 10.53
C ASP A 3 -4.96 38.05 10.77
N ASP A 4 -5.01 37.14 9.80
CA ASP A 4 -5.84 35.92 9.82
C ASP A 4 -5.16 34.80 10.61
N ARG A 5 -4.74 35.09 11.84
CA ARG A 5 -4.26 34.05 12.75
C ARG A 5 -5.45 33.23 13.22
N PRO A 6 -5.46 31.90 13.02
CA PRO A 6 -6.55 31.08 13.52
C PRO A 6 -6.68 31.31 15.03
N SER A 7 -7.87 31.74 15.44
CA SER A 7 -8.20 31.92 16.85
C SER A 7 -7.91 30.61 17.57
N ARG A 8 -7.04 30.64 18.59
CA ARG A 8 -6.66 29.46 19.37
C ARG A 8 -7.93 28.88 20.01
N THR A 9 -8.51 27.86 19.39
CA THR A 9 -9.68 27.17 19.92
C THR A 9 -9.27 26.50 21.22
N VAL A 10 -9.74 27.04 22.34
CA VAL A 10 -9.46 26.47 23.66
C VAL A 10 -10.34 25.25 23.81
N PHE A 11 -9.81 24.07 23.50
CA PHE A 11 -10.45 22.80 23.82
C PHE A 11 -10.22 22.49 25.31
N PRO A 12 -11.24 22.52 26.18
CA PRO A 12 -11.04 22.22 27.59
C PRO A 12 -10.75 20.73 27.75
N LEU A 13 -9.52 20.40 28.17
CA LEU A 13 -9.15 19.02 28.51
C LEU A 13 -9.98 18.55 29.71
N ARG A 14 -10.86 17.58 29.49
CA ARG A 14 -11.59 16.87 30.54
C ARG A 14 -10.85 15.58 30.83
N PHE A 15 -10.35 15.45 32.06
CA PHE A 15 -9.68 14.23 32.50
C PHE A 15 -10.73 13.27 33.08
N GLU A 16 -10.78 12.04 32.59
CA GLU A 16 -11.62 10.99 33.20
C GLU A 16 -11.01 10.49 34.52
N SER A 17 -9.69 10.50 34.63
CA SER A 17 -8.96 10.06 35.82
C SER A 17 -8.45 11.26 36.63
N GLU A 18 -8.98 11.41 37.85
CA GLU A 18 -8.52 12.44 38.80
C GLU A 18 -7.03 12.26 39.13
N ARG A 19 -6.54 11.01 39.19
CA ARG A 19 -5.11 10.72 39.41
C ARG A 19 -4.23 11.30 38.32
N THR A 20 -4.64 11.21 37.05
CA THR A 20 -3.88 11.77 35.93
C THR A 20 -3.81 13.30 36.03
N ARG A 21 -4.91 13.93 36.41
CA ARG A 21 -4.97 15.38 36.63
C ARG A 21 -4.05 15.82 37.77
N GLU A 22 -4.02 15.10 38.89
CA GLU A 22 -3.13 15.37 40.02
C GLU A 22 -1.65 15.26 39.64
N LEU A 23 -1.28 14.19 38.92
CA LEU A 23 0.08 14.01 38.42
C LEU A 23 0.48 15.13 37.46
N LEU A 24 -0.39 15.47 36.51
CA LEU A 24 -0.15 16.56 35.57
C LEU A 24 0.01 17.90 36.31
N ARG A 25 -0.80 18.16 37.33
CA ARG A 25 -0.68 19.37 38.17
C ARG A 25 0.66 19.43 38.89
N LEU A 26 1.07 18.33 39.51
CA LEU A 26 2.34 18.25 40.26
C LEU A 26 3.54 18.48 39.33
N VAL A 27 3.54 17.85 38.16
CA VAL A 27 4.62 18.01 37.18
C VAL A 27 4.63 19.42 36.61
N ALA A 28 3.47 19.99 36.28
CA ALA A 28 3.35 21.36 35.79
C ALA A 28 3.87 22.38 36.82
N GLN A 29 3.52 22.21 38.10
CA GLN A 29 4.03 23.04 39.19
C GLN A 29 5.54 22.95 39.33
N ARG A 30 6.11 21.73 39.28
CA ARG A 30 7.56 21.52 39.38
C ARG A 30 8.32 22.16 38.21
N GLN A 31 7.73 22.17 37.01
CA GLN A 31 8.34 22.72 35.80
C GLN A 31 8.01 24.20 35.55
N GLY A 32 7.16 24.82 36.39
CA GLY A 32 6.74 26.21 36.23
C GLY A 32 5.91 26.47 34.96
N THR A 33 5.23 25.45 34.45
CA THR A 33 4.42 25.52 33.21
C THR A 33 2.93 25.40 33.53
N SER A 34 2.06 25.75 32.57
CA SER A 34 0.62 25.54 32.71
C SER A 34 0.27 24.08 32.46
N MET A 35 -0.72 23.56 33.18
CA MET A 35 -1.19 22.18 33.00
C MET A 35 -1.63 21.92 31.55
N ASN A 36 -2.32 22.87 30.91
CA ASN A 36 -2.75 22.72 29.53
C ASN A 36 -1.56 22.65 28.57
N ARG A 37 -0.54 23.49 28.76
CA ARG A 37 0.66 23.46 27.92
C ARG A 37 1.41 22.14 28.08
N LEU A 38 1.57 21.67 29.31
CA LEU A 38 2.20 20.38 29.59
C LEU A 38 1.41 19.22 28.95
N ALA A 39 0.07 19.24 29.06
CA ALA A 39 -0.77 18.24 28.43
C ALA A 39 -0.63 18.26 26.90
N GLU A 40 -0.65 19.45 26.29
CA GLU A 40 -0.48 19.63 24.84
C GLU A 40 0.87 19.09 24.37
N GLU A 41 1.97 19.41 25.07
CA GLU A 41 3.31 18.92 24.76
C GLU A 41 3.42 17.39 24.90
N LEU A 42 2.82 16.80 25.94
CA LEU A 42 2.83 15.34 26.13
C LEU A 42 1.99 14.61 25.08
N ILE A 43 0.81 15.16 24.75
CA ILE A 43 -0.06 14.60 23.71
C ILE A 43 0.64 14.67 22.35
N ALA A 44 1.24 15.82 22.00
CA ALA A 44 1.95 15.97 20.73
C ALA A 44 3.07 14.94 20.58
N ARG A 45 3.89 14.78 21.62
CA ARG A 45 4.98 13.81 21.64
C ARG A 45 4.47 12.37 21.46
N GLU A 46 3.40 11.99 22.14
CA GLU A 46 2.85 10.65 22.03
C GLU A 46 2.25 10.40 20.64
N LEU A 47 1.54 11.38 20.09
CA LEU A 47 0.99 11.31 18.73
C LEU A 47 2.09 11.16 17.67
N GLU A 48 3.21 11.86 17.81
CA GLU A 48 4.37 11.71 16.92
C GLU A 48 4.93 10.28 16.97
N VAL A 49 5.11 9.72 18.17
CA VAL A 49 5.60 8.34 18.34
C VAL A 49 4.64 7.33 17.71
N LEU A 50 3.33 7.49 17.94
CA LEU A 50 2.31 6.61 17.36
C LEU A 50 2.25 6.73 15.83
N ALA A 51 2.33 7.94 15.29
CA ALA A 51 2.35 8.20 13.85
C ALA A 51 3.57 7.52 13.20
N LEU A 52 4.77 7.71 13.75
CA LEU A 52 5.99 7.06 13.27
C LEU A 52 5.89 5.53 13.33
N GLY A 53 5.30 4.99 14.41
CA GLY A 53 5.06 3.55 14.54
C GLY A 53 4.13 3.02 13.45
N LEU A 54 3.06 3.74 13.14
CA LEU A 54 2.12 3.40 12.07
C LEU A 54 2.77 3.50 10.70
N GLU A 55 3.52 4.56 10.41
CA GLU A 55 4.24 4.75 9.15
C GLU A 55 5.26 3.62 8.92
N LEU A 56 6.00 3.22 9.94
CA LEU A 56 6.94 2.12 9.87
C LEU A 56 6.23 0.79 9.59
N SER A 57 5.12 0.53 10.27
CA SER A 57 4.33 -0.69 10.09
C SER A 57 3.74 -0.79 8.68
N LEU A 58 3.19 0.32 8.17
CA LEU A 58 2.65 0.40 6.82
C LEU A 58 3.76 0.22 5.77
N SER A 59 4.90 0.87 5.97
CA SER A 59 6.05 0.75 5.06
C SER A 59 6.53 -0.69 4.96
N ARG A 60 6.68 -1.39 6.09
CA ARG A 60 7.04 -2.82 6.13
C ARG A 60 6.00 -3.69 5.44
N THR A 61 4.71 -3.41 5.67
CA THR A 61 3.61 -4.15 5.04
C THR A 61 3.64 -4.00 3.51
N VAL A 62 3.86 -2.78 3.02
CA VAL A 62 3.99 -2.51 1.58
C VAL A 62 5.22 -3.20 0.99
N GLU A 63 6.35 -3.19 1.70
CA GLU A 63 7.57 -3.87 1.28
C GLU A 63 7.36 -5.38 1.16
N LEU A 64 6.70 -6.01 2.14
CA LEU A 64 6.35 -7.43 2.12
C LEU A 64 5.39 -7.79 0.96
N LEU A 65 4.42 -6.92 0.66
CA LEU A 65 3.55 -7.13 -0.51
C LEU A 65 4.30 -6.99 -1.83
N ARG A 66 5.33 -6.13 -1.88
CA ARG A 66 6.18 -5.97 -3.07
C ARG A 66 7.08 -7.19 -3.26
N SER A 67 7.70 -7.71 -2.20
CA SER A 67 8.53 -8.92 -2.30
C SER A 67 7.70 -10.11 -2.78
N TYR A 68 6.53 -10.33 -2.19
CA TYR A 68 5.64 -11.43 -2.58
C TYR A 68 5.22 -11.37 -4.06
N ARG A 69 4.97 -10.16 -4.60
CA ARG A 69 4.68 -9.97 -6.02
C ARG A 69 5.90 -10.23 -6.92
N GLY A 70 7.09 -9.88 -6.46
CA GLY A 70 8.35 -10.10 -7.18
C GLY A 70 8.67 -11.58 -7.30
N ASP A 71 8.59 -12.30 -6.19
CA ASP A 71 8.92 -13.72 -6.09
C ASP A 71 7.96 -14.57 -6.95
N LEU A 72 6.64 -14.34 -6.84
CA LEU A 72 5.65 -15.04 -7.67
C LEU A 72 5.84 -14.79 -9.17
N ARG A 73 6.28 -13.59 -9.57
CA ARG A 73 6.57 -13.34 -10.99
C ARG A 73 7.80 -14.11 -11.42
N ALA A 74 8.88 -14.05 -10.65
CA ALA A 74 10.13 -14.72 -10.99
C ALA A 74 9.94 -16.24 -11.10
N GLU A 75 9.23 -16.84 -10.14
CA GLU A 75 8.87 -18.26 -10.16
C GLU A 75 8.00 -18.60 -11.37
N ALA A 76 6.93 -17.84 -11.64
CA ALA A 76 6.06 -18.08 -12.79
C ALA A 76 6.79 -17.96 -14.13
N TRP A 77 7.74 -17.04 -14.27
CA TRP A 77 8.55 -16.93 -15.50
C TRP A 77 9.51 -18.11 -15.66
N SER A 78 10.10 -18.60 -14.56
CA SER A 78 10.97 -19.78 -14.58
C SER A 78 10.18 -21.04 -14.96
N GLU A 79 9.05 -21.27 -14.30
CA GLU A 79 8.16 -22.40 -14.60
C GLU A 79 7.63 -22.34 -16.04
N PHE A 80 7.27 -21.16 -16.52
CA PHE A 80 6.85 -20.97 -17.91
C PHE A 80 7.98 -21.30 -18.89
N ALA A 81 9.20 -20.80 -18.65
CA ALA A 81 10.35 -21.08 -19.50
C ALA A 81 10.74 -22.57 -19.50
N GLU A 82 10.65 -23.24 -18.35
CA GLU A 82 10.85 -24.69 -18.25
C GLU A 82 9.78 -25.45 -19.03
N ALA A 83 8.51 -25.06 -18.93
CA ALA A 83 7.41 -25.69 -19.66
C ALA A 83 7.55 -25.54 -21.18
N GLU A 84 7.96 -24.38 -21.68
CA GLU A 84 8.23 -24.14 -23.11
C GLU A 84 9.45 -24.93 -23.63
N SER A 85 10.37 -25.34 -22.75
CA SER A 85 11.52 -26.16 -23.14
C SER A 85 11.15 -27.63 -23.37
N LEU A 86 9.98 -28.06 -22.91
CA LEU A 86 9.49 -29.42 -23.11
C LEU A 86 9.03 -29.60 -24.56
N PRO A 87 9.21 -30.80 -25.16
CA PRO A 87 8.72 -31.07 -26.50
C PRO A 87 7.20 -30.88 -26.57
N GLU A 88 6.74 -30.03 -27.50
CA GLU A 88 5.32 -29.81 -27.76
C GLU A 88 4.63 -31.16 -28.02
N PRO A 89 3.65 -31.56 -27.17
CA PRO A 89 3.00 -32.87 -27.29
C PRO A 89 2.15 -32.98 -28.56
N VAL A 90 1.77 -31.85 -29.17
CA VAL A 90 1.01 -31.78 -30.42
C VAL A 90 1.81 -31.05 -31.47
N GLN A 91 2.51 -31.81 -32.31
CA GLN A 91 3.19 -31.24 -33.48
C GLN A 91 2.18 -30.98 -34.60
N GLY A 92 1.70 -29.74 -34.68
CA GLY A 92 0.86 -29.29 -35.78
C GLY A 92 1.68 -29.11 -37.06
N ARG A 93 1.54 -30.02 -38.02
CA ARG A 93 2.07 -29.81 -39.38
C ARG A 93 1.00 -29.14 -40.24
N ARG A 94 1.35 -28.02 -40.86
CA ARG A 94 0.51 -27.42 -41.92
C ARG A 94 0.42 -28.41 -43.07
N THR A 95 -0.75 -29.02 -43.25
CA THR A 95 -1.06 -29.84 -44.42
C THR A 95 -1.69 -28.95 -45.48
N HIS A 96 -1.16 -29.02 -46.70
CA HIS A 96 -1.91 -28.55 -47.84
C HIS A 96 -2.88 -29.67 -48.24
N PRO A 97 -4.18 -29.40 -48.36
CA PRO A 97 -5.10 -30.37 -48.94
C PRO A 97 -4.70 -30.62 -50.40
N ASP A 98 -4.43 -31.87 -50.77
CA ASP A 98 -4.02 -32.25 -52.13
C ASP A 98 -5.08 -31.91 -53.20
N ALA A 99 -6.34 -31.76 -52.78
CA ALA A 99 -7.41 -31.30 -53.64
C ALA A 99 -8.45 -30.50 -52.85
N ASP A 100 -8.84 -29.35 -53.40
CA ASP A 100 -9.98 -28.56 -52.96
C ASP A 100 -11.28 -29.22 -53.44
N HIS A 101 -11.62 -30.37 -52.84
CA HIS A 101 -12.77 -31.20 -53.23
C HIS A 101 -14.10 -30.45 -53.19
N TYR A 102 -14.19 -29.39 -52.39
CA TYR A 102 -15.39 -28.59 -52.20
C TYR A 102 -15.31 -27.20 -52.86
N GLY A 103 -14.22 -26.89 -53.58
CA GLY A 103 -14.07 -25.64 -54.32
C GLY A 103 -13.99 -24.38 -53.45
N VAL A 104 -13.67 -24.53 -52.17
CA VAL A 104 -13.67 -23.45 -51.17
C VAL A 104 -12.59 -22.41 -51.48
N GLY A 105 -11.45 -22.83 -52.03
CA GLY A 105 -10.36 -21.93 -52.43
C GLY A 105 -10.79 -20.92 -53.51
N ARG A 106 -11.78 -21.28 -54.32
CA ARG A 106 -12.36 -20.42 -55.36
C ARG A 106 -13.32 -19.38 -54.76
N ALA A 107 -14.02 -19.74 -53.69
CA ALA A 107 -14.97 -18.86 -53.01
C ALA A 107 -14.29 -17.70 -52.26
N PHE A 108 -13.01 -17.87 -51.90
CA PHE A 108 -12.21 -16.86 -51.21
C PHE A 108 -11.10 -16.26 -52.10
N ALA A 109 -11.07 -16.60 -53.39
CA ALA A 109 -10.21 -15.92 -54.34
C ALA A 109 -10.76 -14.50 -54.58
N VAL A 110 -10.19 -13.53 -53.88
CA VAL A 110 -10.45 -12.11 -54.15
C VAL A 110 -9.85 -11.80 -55.51
N GLU A 111 -10.69 -11.47 -56.48
CA GLU A 111 -10.27 -10.94 -57.79
C GLU A 111 -9.37 -9.71 -57.56
N ALA A 112 -8.15 -9.79 -58.08
CA ALA A 112 -7.20 -8.69 -58.13
C ALA A 112 -7.50 -7.75 -59.31
#